data_AF-A0A6N8X860-F1
#
_entry.id   AF-A0A6N8X860-F1
#
_cell.length_a   1.000
_cell.length_b   1.000
_cell.length_c   1.000
_cell.angle_alpha   90.00
_cell.angle_beta   90.00
_cell.angle_gamma   90.00
#
_symmetry.space_group_name_H-M   'P 1'
#
loop_
_entity.id
_entity.type
_entity.pdbx_description
1 polymer ?
#
loop_
_entity_poly.entity_id
_entity_poly.type
_entity_poly.pdbx_seq_one_letter_code
_entity_poly.pdbx_strand_id
1 'polypeptide(L)'
;MNDARIVEAILFASEAPLSPGDIARADEALDEDRVEAALAALREEYDRSGRAFELREVADGVQLMTRPEFAPYLERFDTVPRSTRLSGPALEALAIVAYRQPISRLEVEYIRGVNSTGVLRTLLDRELILG
;
A
#
# COMPACT_ATOMS: atom_id res chain seq x y z
N MET A 1 -1.52 -20.27 -22.42
CA MET A 1 -0.70 -19.07 -22.10
C MET A 1 0.25 -19.46 -20.97
N ASN A 2 1.42 -18.83 -20.79
CA ASN A 2 2.31 -19.19 -19.68
C ASN A 2 1.73 -18.65 -18.37
N ASP A 3 1.70 -19.46 -17.30
CA ASP A 3 1.16 -19.11 -15.98
C ASP A 3 1.72 -17.79 -15.46
N ALA A 4 3.03 -17.57 -15.60
CA ALA A 4 3.70 -16.32 -15.22
C ALA A 4 3.07 -15.09 -15.90
N ARG A 5 2.71 -15.19 -17.19
CA ARG A 5 2.09 -14.07 -17.90
C ARG A 5 0.64 -13.84 -17.48
N ILE A 6 -0.08 -14.90 -17.12
CA ILE A 6 -1.45 -14.78 -16.58
C ILE A 6 -1.40 -14.08 -15.22
N VAL A 7 -0.55 -14.56 -14.31
CA VAL A 7 -0.35 -13.99 -12.98
C VAL A 7 0.11 -12.54 -13.05
N GLU A 8 1.09 -12.22 -13.90
CA GLU A 8 1.56 -10.85 -14.14
C GLU A 8 0.41 -9.94 -14.60
N ALA A 9 -0.39 -10.37 -15.58
CA ALA A 9 -1.50 -9.58 -16.10
C ALA A 9 -2.56 -9.29 -15.02
N ILE A 10 -2.89 -10.29 -14.19
CA ILE A 10 -3.85 -10.14 -13.09
C ILE A 10 -3.33 -9.15 -12.05
N LEU A 11 -2.08 -9.30 -11.62
CA LEU A 11 -1.47 -8.41 -10.63
C LEU A 11 -1.29 -6.99 -11.15
N PHE A 12 -0.98 -6.84 -12.43
CA PHE A 12 -0.86 -5.52 -13.07
C PHE A 12 -2.21 -4.79 -13.13
N ALA A 13 -3.30 -5.51 -13.38
CA ALA A 13 -4.65 -4.93 -13.45
C ALA A 13 -5.28 -4.70 -12.07
N SER A 14 -4.76 -5.32 -11.00
CA SER A 14 -5.33 -5.23 -9.66
C SER A 14 -4.88 -3.98 -8.90
N GLU A 15 -5.84 -3.27 -8.31
CA GLU A 15 -5.56 -2.13 -7.42
C GLU A 15 -5.28 -2.56 -5.96
N ALA A 16 -5.60 -3.81 -5.61
CA ALA A 16 -5.43 -4.37 -4.26
C ALA A 16 -4.48 -5.59 -4.25
N PRO A 17 -3.83 -5.89 -3.11
CA PRO A 17 -3.11 -7.15 -2.93
C PRO A 17 -4.03 -8.35 -3.13
N LEU A 18 -3.53 -9.39 -3.82
CA LEU A 18 -4.27 -10.62 -4.07
C LEU A 18 -3.57 -11.80 -3.41
N SER A 19 -4.33 -12.68 -2.77
CA SER A 19 -3.79 -13.97 -2.31
C SER A 19 -3.54 -14.92 -3.49
N PRO A 20 -2.66 -15.93 -3.37
CA PRO A 20 -2.49 -16.95 -4.40
C PRO A 20 -3.81 -17.62 -4.80
N GLY A 21 -4.68 -17.90 -3.81
CA GLY A 21 -6.01 -18.45 -4.03
C GLY A 21 -6.96 -17.54 -4.80
N ASP A 22 -6.85 -16.21 -4.65
CA ASP A 22 -7.63 -15.26 -5.45
C ASP A 22 -7.18 -15.27 -6.92
N ILE A 23 -5.87 -15.35 -7.16
CA ILE A 23 -5.28 -15.39 -8.50
C ILE A 23 -5.62 -16.71 -9.21
N ALA A 24 -5.57 -17.83 -8.50
CA ALA A 24 -5.89 -19.16 -9.02
C ALA A 24 -7.30 -19.24 -9.62
N ARG A 25 -8.26 -18.45 -9.12
CA ARG A 25 -9.64 -18.41 -9.66
C ARG A 25 -9.75 -17.88 -11.10
N ALA A 26 -8.69 -17.30 -11.65
CA ALA A 26 -8.72 -16.72 -12.99
C ALA A 26 -8.72 -17.76 -14.13
N ASP A 27 -8.26 -18.99 -13.88
CA ASP A 27 -8.19 -20.07 -14.88
C ASP A 27 -8.32 -21.43 -14.18
N GLU A 28 -9.15 -22.33 -14.72
CA GLU A 28 -9.37 -23.66 -14.12
C GLU A 28 -8.10 -24.53 -14.05
N ALA A 29 -7.11 -24.28 -14.91
CA ALA A 29 -5.85 -25.00 -14.90
C ALA A 29 -4.82 -24.40 -13.91
N LEU A 30 -5.10 -23.24 -13.31
CA LEU A 30 -4.18 -22.53 -12.42
C LEU A 30 -4.54 -22.83 -10.97
N ASP A 31 -3.74 -23.65 -10.29
CA ASP A 31 -3.85 -23.90 -8.85
C ASP A 31 -2.89 -23.01 -8.05
N GLU A 32 -3.02 -23.00 -6.73
CA GLU A 32 -2.19 -22.17 -5.84
C GLU A 32 -0.70 -22.47 -5.96
N ASP A 33 -0.32 -23.75 -6.11
CA ASP A 33 1.08 -24.16 -6.27
C ASP A 33 1.70 -23.59 -7.56
N ARG A 34 0.94 -23.60 -8.66
CA ARG A 34 1.36 -22.99 -9.93
C ARG A 34 1.42 -21.47 -9.85
N VAL A 35 0.50 -20.83 -9.11
CA VAL A 35 0.57 -19.39 -8.84
C VAL A 35 1.85 -19.06 -8.08
N GLU A 36 2.15 -19.80 -7.00
CA GLU A 36 3.36 -19.58 -6.20
C GLU A 36 4.64 -19.77 -7.02
N ALA A 37 4.69 -20.81 -7.86
CA ALA A 37 5.80 -21.03 -8.78
C ALA A 37 5.94 -19.89 -9.80
N ALA A 38 4.82 -19.39 -10.33
CA ALA A 38 4.80 -18.25 -11.25
C ALA A 38 5.26 -16.95 -10.55
N LEU A 39 4.81 -16.69 -9.32
CA LEU A 39 5.25 -15.53 -8.52
C LEU A 39 6.74 -15.57 -8.24
N ALA A 40 7.29 -16.73 -7.89
CA ALA A 40 8.73 -16.92 -7.69
C ALA A 40 9.53 -16.63 -8.97
N ALA A 41 9.08 -17.15 -10.11
CA ALA A 41 9.72 -16.91 -11.41
C ALA A 41 9.68 -15.43 -11.82
N LEU A 42 8.54 -14.75 -11.62
CA LEU A 42 8.39 -13.32 -11.90
C LEU A 42 9.29 -12.46 -11.02
N ARG A 43 9.42 -12.79 -9.72
CA ARG A 43 10.36 -12.09 -8.81
C ARG A 43 11.79 -12.14 -9.37
N GLU A 44 12.27 -13.34 -9.69
CA GLU A 44 13.61 -13.51 -10.24
C GLU A 44 13.78 -12.77 -11.57
N GLU A 45 12.78 -12.82 -12.45
CA GLU A 45 12.81 -12.12 -13.72
C GLU A 45 12.89 -10.59 -13.56
N TYR A 46 12.07 -10.01 -12.69
CA TYR A 46 12.05 -8.57 -12.44
C TYR A 46 13.32 -8.05 -11.78
N ASP A 47 13.89 -8.82 -10.85
CA ASP A 47 15.17 -8.49 -10.21
C ASP A 47 16.32 -8.58 -11.22
N ARG A 48 16.41 -9.68 -11.96
CA ARG A 48 17.47 -9.90 -12.96
C ARG A 48 17.43 -8.88 -14.09
N SER A 49 16.24 -8.45 -14.52
CA SER A 49 16.08 -7.48 -15.60
C SER A 49 16.09 -6.02 -15.13
N GLY A 50 16.23 -5.76 -13.82
CA GLY A 50 16.30 -4.41 -13.28
C GLY A 50 15.03 -3.59 -13.54
N ARG A 51 13.85 -4.20 -13.42
CA ARG A 51 12.57 -3.48 -13.62
C ARG A 51 12.36 -2.42 -12.54
N ALA A 52 11.67 -1.34 -12.91
CA ALA A 52 11.30 -0.26 -11.98
C ALA A 52 10.19 -0.63 -10.97
N PHE A 53 9.65 -1.84 -11.08
CA PHE A 53 8.64 -2.41 -10.19
C PHE A 53 9.07 -3.78 -9.68
N GLU A 54 8.45 -4.22 -8.60
CA GLU A 54 8.72 -5.47 -7.91
C GLU A 54 7.41 -6.08 -7.36
N LEU A 55 7.43 -7.38 -7.10
CA LEU A 55 6.37 -8.06 -6.37
C LEU A 55 6.61 -7.90 -4.87
N ARG A 56 5.65 -7.29 -4.17
CA ARG A 56 5.68 -7.08 -2.71
C ARG A 56 4.60 -7.92 -2.04
N GLU A 57 4.97 -8.57 -0.95
CA GLU A 57 4.01 -9.16 -0.02
C GLU A 57 3.46 -8.07 0.91
N VAL A 58 2.14 -7.95 0.97
CA VAL A 58 1.43 -6.94 1.75
C VAL A 58 0.25 -7.61 2.42
N ALA A 59 0.27 -7.67 3.75
CA ALA A 59 -0.69 -8.44 4.54
C ALA A 59 -0.73 -9.91 4.05
N ASP A 60 -1.90 -10.41 3.66
CA ASP A 60 -2.11 -11.80 3.23
C ASP A 60 -2.07 -11.98 1.70
N GLY A 61 -1.43 -11.06 0.96
CA GLY A 61 -1.41 -11.11 -0.50
C GLY A 61 -0.16 -10.50 -1.12
N VAL A 62 -0.12 -10.56 -2.45
CA VAL A 62 0.96 -10.04 -3.29
C VAL A 62 0.43 -8.91 -4.17
N GLN A 63 1.25 -7.89 -4.39
CA GLN A 63 0.94 -6.76 -5.28
C GLN A 63 2.17 -6.33 -6.08
N LEU A 64 1.95 -5.88 -7.31
CA LEU A 64 2.97 -5.21 -8.11
C LEU A 64 3.12 -3.76 -7.63
N MET A 65 4.32 -3.37 -7.22
CA MET A 65 4.61 -2.01 -6.72
C MET A 65 5.87 -1.45 -7.36
N THR A 66 5.95 -0.13 -7.51
CA THR A 66 7.19 0.53 -7.90
C THR A 66 8.26 0.35 -6.83
N ARG A 67 9.52 0.16 -7.22
CA ARG A 67 10.63 0.04 -6.26
C ARG A 67 10.81 1.33 -5.46
N PRO A 68 11.22 1.22 -4.18
CA PRO A 68 11.32 2.37 -3.27
C PRO A 68 12.31 3.44 -3.72
N GLU A 69 13.35 3.07 -4.48
CA GLU A 69 14.33 4.01 -5.06
C GLU A 69 13.70 5.03 -6.02
N PHE A 70 12.52 4.74 -6.59
CA PHE A 70 11.79 5.66 -7.45
C PHE A 70 10.85 6.61 -6.68
N ALA A 71 10.67 6.43 -5.37
CA ALA A 71 9.75 7.24 -4.57
C ALA A 71 9.96 8.77 -4.71
N PRO A 72 11.19 9.32 -4.69
CA PRO A 72 11.39 10.77 -4.83
C PRO A 72 10.92 11.36 -6.16
N TYR A 73 10.90 10.54 -7.22
CA TYR A 73 10.42 10.95 -8.54
C TYR A 73 8.89 10.89 -8.61
N LEU A 74 8.29 9.84 -8.03
CA LEU A 74 6.85 9.66 -7.97
C LEU A 74 6.17 10.69 -7.09
N GLU A 75 6.79 11.09 -5.98
CA GLU A 75 6.28 12.15 -5.08
C GLU A 75 6.17 13.52 -5.76
N ARG A 76 7.03 13.79 -6.74
CA ARG A 76 7.02 15.01 -7.56
C ARG A 76 6.02 14.95 -8.71
N PHE A 77 5.46 13.79 -8.98
CA PHE A 77 4.52 13.59 -10.07
C PHE A 77 3.10 13.63 -9.51
N ASP A 78 2.48 14.81 -9.59
CA ASP A 78 1.22 15.14 -8.90
C ASP A 78 0.04 14.21 -9.20
N THR A 79 0.09 13.46 -10.30
CA THR A 79 -0.94 12.50 -10.70
C THR A 79 -0.73 11.07 -10.21
N VAL A 80 0.41 10.73 -9.59
CA VAL A 80 0.56 9.41 -8.92
C VAL A 80 -0.18 9.47 -7.58
N PRO A 81 -1.15 8.57 -7.34
CA PRO A 81 -1.86 8.52 -6.06
C PRO A 81 -0.87 8.30 -4.92
N ARG A 82 -0.80 9.24 -3.98
CA ARG A 82 0.01 9.08 -2.77
C ARG A 82 -0.59 7.97 -1.91
N SER A 83 0.26 7.15 -1.29
CA SER A 83 -0.20 6.13 -0.35
C SER A 83 -1.13 6.75 0.70
N THR A 84 -2.36 6.22 0.74
CA THR A 84 -3.41 6.65 1.67
C THR A 84 -3.18 6.12 3.08
N ARG A 85 -2.15 5.28 3.30
CA ARG A 85 -1.81 4.81 4.64
C ARG A 85 -1.42 5.99 5.53
N LEU A 86 -2.04 6.04 6.71
CA LEU A 86 -1.65 6.95 7.77
C LEU A 86 -0.44 6.34 8.49
N SER A 87 0.52 7.18 8.87
CA SER A 87 1.60 6.75 9.76
C SER A 87 1.03 6.36 11.12
N GLY A 88 1.76 5.54 11.89
CA GLY A 88 1.38 5.22 13.28
C GLY A 88 1.02 6.46 14.11
N PRO A 89 1.87 7.52 14.11
CA PRO A 89 1.55 8.80 14.76
C PRO A 89 0.26 9.48 14.26
N ALA A 90 -0.04 9.39 12.96
CA ALA A 90 -1.26 9.96 12.41
C ALA A 90 -2.52 9.15 12.79
N LEU A 91 -2.41 7.81 12.85
CA LEU A 91 -3.48 6.95 13.36
C LEU A 91 -3.76 7.19 14.84
N GLU A 92 -2.72 7.34 15.65
CA GLU A 92 -2.84 7.67 17.07
C GLU A 92 -3.57 9.00 17.27
N ALA A 93 -3.16 10.04 16.54
CA ALA A 93 -3.83 11.34 16.60
C ALA A 93 -5.29 11.27 16.14
N LEU A 94 -5.58 10.55 15.04
CA LEU A 94 -6.93 10.35 14.54
C LEU A 94 -7.82 9.64 15.58
N ALA A 95 -7.29 8.61 16.23
CA ALA A 95 -8.01 7.89 17.29
C ALA A 95 -8.34 8.80 18.47
N ILE A 96 -7.39 9.64 18.92
CA ILE A 96 -7.65 10.60 20.00
C ILE A 96 -8.77 11.56 19.63
N VAL A 97 -8.74 12.14 18.42
CA VAL A 97 -9.80 13.05 17.96
C VAL A 97 -11.15 12.34 17.90
N ALA A 98 -11.22 11.15 17.30
CA ALA A 98 -12.47 10.40 17.13
C ALA A 98 -13.17 10.08 18.46
N TYR A 99 -12.41 9.73 19.50
CA TYR A 99 -12.94 9.35 20.81
C TYR A 99 -13.12 10.52 21.79
N ARG A 100 -12.47 11.68 21.55
CA ARG A 100 -12.47 12.82 22.48
C ARG A 100 -13.09 14.09 21.90
N GLN A 101 -13.61 14.06 20.67
CA GLN A 101 -14.26 15.22 20.08
C GLN A 101 -15.44 15.73 20.94
N PRO A 102 -15.58 17.05 21.14
CA PRO A 102 -14.68 18.11 20.66
C PRO A 102 -13.40 18.21 21.50
N ILE A 103 -12.23 18.28 20.83
CA ILE A 103 -10.90 18.38 21.47
C ILE A 103 -10.02 19.39 20.72
N SER A 104 -9.23 20.18 21.44
CA SER A 104 -8.29 21.13 20.85
C SER A 104 -6.95 20.50 20.47
N ARG A 105 -6.21 21.15 19.56
CA ARG A 105 -4.84 20.74 19.19
C ARG A 105 -3.91 20.60 20.41
N LEU A 106 -4.00 21.51 21.37
CA LEU A 106 -3.14 21.49 22.57
C LEU A 106 -3.47 20.29 23.47
N GLU A 107 -4.74 19.91 23.56
CA GLU A 107 -5.15 18.72 24.31
C GLU A 107 -4.70 17.43 23.62
N VAL A 108 -4.73 17.37 22.28
CA VAL A 108 -4.16 16.23 21.52
C VAL A 108 -2.65 16.14 21.77
N GLU A 109 -1.92 17.26 21.70
CA GLU A 109 -0.48 17.30 21.99
C GLU A 109 -0.17 16.87 23.42
N TYR A 110 -1.00 17.29 24.39
CA TYR A 110 -0.88 16.88 25.78
C TYR A 110 -1.08 15.37 25.97
N ILE A 111 -2.10 14.78 25.34
CA ILE A 111 -2.37 13.33 25.43
C ILE A 111 -1.25 12.52 24.76
N ARG A 112 -0.75 12.96 23.60
CA ARG A 112 0.32 12.27 22.87
C ARG A 112 1.71 12.50 23.47
N GLY A 113 1.89 13.55 24.26
CA GLY A 113 3.18 13.94 24.83
C GLY A 113 4.20 14.46 23.80
N VAL A 114 3.79 14.69 22.56
CA VAL A 114 4.66 15.14 21.45
C VAL A 114 3.92 16.13 20.53
N ASN A 115 4.67 16.93 19.78
CA ASN A 115 4.09 17.84 18.80
C ASN A 115 3.23 17.07 17.79
N SER A 116 2.00 17.54 17.60
CA SER A 116 0.99 16.87 16.76
C SER A 116 0.56 17.73 15.58
N THR A 117 1.20 18.88 15.36
CA THR A 117 0.81 19.84 14.32
C THR A 117 0.90 19.23 12.91
N GLY A 118 2.00 18.53 12.61
CA GLY A 118 2.19 17.92 11.28
C GLY A 118 1.17 16.81 10.98
N VAL A 119 0.90 15.94 11.96
CA VAL A 119 -0.07 14.85 11.79
C VAL A 119 -1.51 15.38 11.72
N LEU A 120 -1.87 16.37 12.54
CA LEU A 120 -3.19 16.99 12.48
C LEU A 120 -3.43 17.72 11.17
N ARG A 121 -2.40 18.41 10.63
CA ARG A 121 -2.47 19.00 9.29
C ARG A 121 -2.69 17.92 8.22
N THR A 122 -1.96 16.81 8.29
CA THR A 122 -2.15 15.68 7.37
C THR A 122 -3.58 15.13 7.43
N LEU A 123 -4.18 15.05 8.63
CA LEU A 123 -5.56 14.57 8.80
C LEU A 123 -6.60 15.56 8.25
N LEU A 124 -6.37 16.87 8.42
CA LEU A 124 -7.21 17.93 7.82
C LEU A 124 -7.10 17.94 6.29
N ASP A 125 -5.88 17.88 5.75
CA ASP A 125 -5.61 17.87 4.30
C ASP A 125 -6.23 16.63 3.61
N ARG A 126 -6.48 15.57 4.38
CA ARG A 126 -7.16 14.33 3.93
C ARG A 126 -8.65 14.28 4.28
N GLU A 127 -9.21 15.36 4.83
CA GLU A 127 -10.62 15.47 5.23
C GLU A 127 -11.06 14.40 6.25
N LEU A 128 -10.13 13.87 7.04
CA LEU A 128 -10.41 12.84 8.06
C LEU A 128 -10.85 13.44 9.40
N ILE A 129 -10.57 14.72 9.62
CA ILE A 129 -11.04 15.52 10.77
C ILE A 129 -11.49 16.89 10.27
N LEU A 130 -12.32 17.59 11.06
CA LEU A 130 -12.78 18.95 10.79
C LEU A 130 -12.00 19.96 11.67
N GLY A 131 -11.87 21.20 11.17
CA GLY A 131 -11.15 22.29 11.82
C GLY A 131 -11.94 23.02 12.90
#